data_AF-A0AAV6GUU6-F1
#
_entry.id   AF-A0AAV6GUU6-F1
#
_cell.length_a   1.000
_cell.length_b   1.000
_cell.length_c   1.000
_cell.angle_alpha   90.00
_cell.angle_beta   90.00
_cell.angle_gamma   90.00
#
_symmetry.space_group_name_H-M   'P 1'
#
loop_
_entity.id
_entity.type
_entity.pdbx_description
1 polymer ?
#
loop_
_entity_poly.entity_id
_entity_poly.type
_entity_poly.pdbx_seq_one_letter_code
_entity_poly.pdbx_strand_id
1 'polypeptide(L)'
;MQALLPFLSPLLLFILSTLWVALSPNDILQQQPRIFFLMVGTAFANVTCKLIVCQMSNTRCQPLSWLLVPMGGLVLLVVSGVVTHSEPLLLYLWTVTVILAHVHYGVCVVHQLSDHFDIYAFSLKKPNSD
;
A
#
# COMPACT_ATOMS: atom_id res chain seq x y z
N MET A 1 17.25 -8.13 17.43
CA MET A 1 16.39 -6.98 17.04
C MET A 1 16.27 -6.74 15.53
N GLN A 2 16.90 -7.51 14.62
CA GLN A 2 16.66 -7.35 13.17
C GLN A 2 15.34 -7.99 12.68
N ALA A 3 14.80 -8.98 13.40
CA ALA A 3 13.61 -9.73 12.98
C ALA A 3 12.29 -8.93 13.08
N LEU A 4 12.24 -7.86 13.88
CA LEU A 4 11.05 -7.02 14.04
C LEU A 4 10.99 -5.87 13.02
N LEU A 5 12.13 -5.50 12.43
CA LEU A 5 12.23 -4.46 11.40
C LEU A 5 11.23 -4.63 10.24
N PRO A 6 11.01 -5.84 9.68
CA PRO A 6 10.01 -6.04 8.63
C PRO A 6 8.57 -5.82 9.11
N PHE A 7 8.26 -6.09 10.39
CA PHE A 7 6.93 -5.87 10.96
C PHE A 7 6.65 -4.40 11.30
N LEU A 8 7.68 -3.56 11.35
CA LEU A 8 7.55 -2.15 11.66
C LEU A 8 6.69 -1.41 10.62
N SER A 9 6.86 -1.70 9.33
CA SER A 9 6.05 -1.09 8.25
C SER A 9 4.54 -1.32 8.41
N PRO A 10 4.04 -2.57 8.49
CA PRO A 10 2.62 -2.82 8.66
C PRO A 10 2.08 -2.30 9.99
N LEU A 11 2.88 -2.34 11.06
CA LEU A 11 2.48 -1.79 12.36
C LEU A 11 2.33 -0.26 12.31
N LEU A 12 3.26 0.45 11.66
CA LEU A 12 3.16 1.90 11.49
C LEU A 12 1.96 2.30 10.63
N LEU A 13 1.69 1.55 9.55
CA LEU A 13 0.48 1.79 8.75
C LEU A 13 -0.79 1.63 9.59
N PHE A 14 -0.85 0.58 10.43
CA PHE A 14 -1.98 0.36 11.32
C PHE A 14 -2.14 1.50 12.34
N ILE A 15 -1.04 1.96 12.95
CA ILE A 15 -1.07 3.09 13.89
C ILE A 15 -1.53 4.36 13.18
N LEU A 16 -0.97 4.69 12.01
CA LEU A 16 -1.34 5.88 11.24
C LEU A 16 -2.80 5.84 10.78
N SER A 17 -3.30 4.70 10.30
CA SER A 17 -4.71 4.56 9.92
C SER A 17 -5.64 4.71 11.12
N THR A 18 -5.25 4.17 12.28
CA THR A 18 -6.04 4.29 13.51
C THR A 18 -6.05 5.74 14.00
N LEU A 19 -4.90 6.42 13.96
CA LEU A 19 -4.79 7.83 14.31
C LEU A 19 -5.62 8.72 13.38
N TRP A 20 -5.61 8.45 12.07
CA TRP A 20 -6.46 9.18 11.13
C TRP A 20 -7.93 9.04 11.53
N VAL A 21 -8.43 7.82 11.76
CA VAL A 21 -9.83 7.60 12.13
C VAL A 21 -10.17 8.26 13.47
N ALA A 22 -9.31 8.08 14.49
CA ALA A 22 -9.58 8.56 15.84
C ALA A 22 -9.55 10.08 15.94
N LEU A 23 -8.74 10.75 15.12
CA LEU A 23 -8.57 12.20 15.11
C LEU A 23 -9.27 12.87 13.92
N SER A 24 -9.98 12.10 13.09
CA SER A 24 -10.69 12.60 11.91
C SER A 24 -11.86 13.48 12.36
N PRO A 25 -11.87 14.78 11.99
CA PRO A 25 -12.95 15.69 12.34
C PRO A 25 -14.25 15.44 11.55
N ASN A 26 -14.19 14.75 10.40
CA ASN A 26 -15.34 14.56 9.50
C ASN A 26 -15.95 13.15 9.58
N ASP A 27 -15.58 12.36 10.61
CA ASP A 27 -16.00 10.97 10.81
C ASP A 27 -16.00 10.15 9.49
N ILE A 28 -14.89 10.20 8.76
CA ILE A 28 -14.78 9.53 7.44
C ILE A 28 -15.08 8.02 7.51
N LEU A 29 -14.87 7.38 8.66
CA LEU A 29 -15.23 5.98 8.87
C LEU A 29 -16.76 5.76 8.88
N GLN A 30 -17.54 6.70 9.41
CA GLN A 30 -19.00 6.62 9.39
C GLN A 30 -19.57 6.98 8.01
N GLN A 31 -19.00 8.01 7.36
CA GLN A 31 -19.48 8.43 6.04
C GLN A 31 -19.11 7.44 4.92
N GLN A 32 -17.85 6.98 4.89
CA GLN A 32 -17.27 6.25 3.77
C GLN A 32 -16.43 5.04 4.23
N PRO A 33 -16.98 4.11 5.04
CA PRO A 33 -16.22 2.99 5.59
C PRO A 33 -15.59 2.12 4.50
N ARG A 34 -16.33 1.88 3.41
CA ARG A 34 -15.89 1.00 2.32
C ARG A 34 -14.58 1.46 1.67
N ILE A 35 -14.49 2.77 1.38
CA ILE A 35 -13.32 3.36 0.73
C ILE A 35 -12.13 3.36 1.69
N PHE A 36 -12.36 3.69 2.96
CA PHE A 36 -11.32 3.66 3.98
C PHE A 36 -10.75 2.26 4.18
N PHE A 37 -11.60 1.24 4.36
CA PHE A 37 -11.14 -0.15 4.50
C PHE A 37 -10.43 -0.66 3.24
N LEU A 38 -10.89 -0.28 2.05
CA LEU A 38 -10.21 -0.60 0.78
C LEU A 38 -8.80 -0.01 0.74
N MET A 39 -8.65 1.25 1.13
CA MET A 39 -7.36 1.94 1.16
C MET A 39 -6.39 1.29 2.15
N VAL A 40 -6.82 1.07 3.40
CA VAL A 40 -6.01 0.43 4.44
C VAL A 40 -5.61 -0.99 4.02
N GLY A 41 -6.57 -1.77 3.51
CA GLY A 41 -6.32 -3.13 3.02
C GLY A 41 -5.32 -3.16 1.86
N THR A 42 -5.46 -2.25 0.89
CA THR A 42 -4.56 -2.17 -0.27
C THR A 42 -3.15 -1.72 0.12
N ALA A 43 -3.03 -0.74 1.03
CA ALA A 43 -1.75 -0.30 1.56
C ALA A 43 -1.04 -1.44 2.31
N PHE A 44 -1.78 -2.17 3.15
CA PHE A 44 -1.28 -3.32 3.89
C PHE A 44 -0.85 -4.45 2.95
N ALA A 45 -1.64 -4.75 1.91
CA ALA A 45 -1.30 -5.74 0.90
C ALA A 45 -0.02 -5.36 0.15
N ASN A 46 0.11 -4.09 -0.29
CA ASN A 46 1.32 -3.61 -0.96
C ASN A 46 2.58 -3.77 -0.09
N VAL A 47 2.51 -3.37 1.18
CA VAL A 47 3.62 -3.56 2.12
C VAL A 47 3.91 -5.04 2.35
N THR A 48 2.89 -5.86 2.61
CA THR A 48 3.05 -7.30 2.87
C THR A 48 3.66 -8.03 1.67
N CYS A 49 3.20 -7.75 0.45
CA CYS A 49 3.80 -8.32 -0.77
C CYS A 49 5.29 -7.96 -0.91
N LYS A 50 5.67 -6.71 -0.60
CA LYS A 50 7.08 -6.30 -0.58
C LYS A 50 7.88 -7.02 0.49
N LEU A 51 7.33 -7.18 1.69
CA LEU A 51 7.97 -7.91 2.78
C LEU A 51 8.26 -9.36 2.39
N ILE A 52 7.27 -10.06 1.82
CA ILE A 52 7.42 -11.45 1.37
C ILE A 52 8.52 -11.55 0.31
N VAL A 53 8.52 -10.68 -0.70
CA VAL A 53 9.54 -10.69 -1.76
C VAL A 53 10.94 -10.40 -1.20
N CYS A 54 11.09 -9.42 -0.30
CA CYS A 54 12.38 -9.12 0.34
C CYS A 54 12.87 -10.29 1.21
N GLN A 55 11.98 -10.96 1.94
CA GLN A 55 12.31 -12.14 2.74
C GLN A 55 12.76 -13.32 1.87
N MET A 56 12.07 -13.58 0.78
CA MET A 56 12.38 -14.69 -0.14
C MET A 56 13.68 -14.46 -0.93
N SER A 57 13.99 -13.21 -1.28
CA SER A 57 15.19 -12.84 -2.05
C SER A 57 16.42 -12.55 -1.18
N ASN A 58 16.30 -12.65 0.15
CA ASN A 58 17.35 -12.31 1.11
C ASN A 58 17.92 -10.87 0.92
N THR A 59 17.13 -9.98 0.31
CA THR A 59 17.52 -8.59 0.04
C THR A 59 17.09 -7.66 1.18
N ARG A 60 17.84 -6.56 1.39
CA ARG A 60 17.52 -5.57 2.42
C ARG A 60 16.16 -4.91 2.11
N CYS A 61 15.27 -4.95 3.09
CA CYS A 61 13.90 -4.50 2.98
C CYS A 61 13.83 -2.95 2.95
N GLN A 62 13.57 -2.35 1.77
CA GLN A 62 13.22 -0.91 1.62
C GLN A 62 11.73 -0.63 1.27
N PRO A 63 10.72 -1.33 1.83
CA PRO A 63 9.32 -0.97 1.59
C PRO A 63 8.87 0.27 2.36
N LEU A 64 9.64 0.66 3.40
CA LEU A 64 9.23 1.56 4.47
C LEU A 64 9.14 3.04 4.05
N SER A 65 9.91 3.54 3.08
CA SER A 65 10.04 5.00 2.92
C SER A 65 9.01 5.63 1.98
N TRP A 66 8.61 4.97 0.88
CA TRP A 66 7.89 5.70 -0.17
C TRP A 66 6.40 5.95 0.11
N LEU A 67 5.68 4.96 0.66
CA LEU A 67 4.23 5.08 0.87
C LEU A 67 3.88 5.60 2.28
N LEU A 68 4.72 5.32 3.28
CA LEU A 68 4.50 5.74 4.67
C LEU A 68 4.78 7.23 4.89
N VAL A 69 5.75 7.82 4.19
CA VAL A 69 6.02 9.26 4.28
C VAL A 69 4.80 10.11 3.86
N PRO A 70 4.21 9.90 2.67
CA PRO A 70 3.00 10.63 2.29
C PRO A 70 1.79 10.29 3.17
N MET A 71 1.67 9.05 3.65
CA MET A 71 0.62 8.68 4.62
C MET A 71 0.77 9.47 5.93
N GLY A 72 1.98 9.54 6.49
CA GLY A 72 2.25 10.30 7.72
C GLY A 72 2.00 11.80 7.54
N GLY A 73 2.40 12.35 6.40
CA GLY A 73 2.11 13.75 6.03
C GLY A 73 0.61 14.03 5.94
N LEU A 74 -0.16 13.12 5.33
CA LEU A 74 -1.63 13.23 5.25
C LEU A 74 -2.29 13.20 6.63
N VAL A 75 -1.89 12.27 7.49
CA VAL A 75 -2.42 12.19 8.86
C VAL A 75 -2.10 13.47 9.64
N LEU A 76 -0.87 13.98 9.56
CA LEU A 76 -0.51 15.25 10.20
C LEU A 76 -1.32 16.44 9.67
N LEU A 77 -1.54 16.48 8.35
CA LEU A 77 -2.33 17.53 7.70
C LEU A 77 -3.80 17.49 8.15
N VAL A 78 -4.39 16.31 8.25
CA VAL A 78 -5.76 16.12 8.76
C VAL A 78 -5.85 16.52 10.23
N VAL A 79 -4.94 16.04 11.07
CA VAL A 79 -4.90 16.35 12.51
C VAL A 79 -4.68 17.84 12.77
N SER A 80 -3.93 18.53 11.90
CA SER A 80 -3.73 19.98 12.00
C SER A 80 -5.00 20.81 11.72
N GLY A 81 -6.09 20.17 11.26
CA GLY A 81 -7.37 20.81 10.98
C GLY A 81 -7.41 21.65 9.70
N VAL A 82 -6.28 21.78 8.99
CA VAL A 82 -6.13 22.61 7.78
C VAL A 82 -7.04 22.13 6.64
N VAL A 83 -7.35 20.84 6.58
CA VAL A 83 -8.05 20.21 5.44
C VAL A 83 -9.32 19.47 5.86
N THR A 84 -9.99 20.01 6.88
CA THR A 84 -11.28 19.51 7.41
C THR A 84 -12.37 19.39 6.33
N HIS A 85 -12.50 20.39 5.46
CA HIS A 85 -13.59 20.45 4.49
C HIS A 85 -13.38 19.56 3.25
N SER A 86 -12.14 19.23 2.91
CA SER A 86 -11.79 18.39 1.76
C SER A 86 -11.19 17.03 2.16
N GLU A 87 -11.36 16.64 3.43
CA GLU A 87 -10.94 15.33 3.96
C GLU A 87 -11.49 14.14 3.16
N PRO A 88 -12.77 14.09 2.72
CA PRO A 88 -13.27 12.99 1.90
C PRO A 88 -12.59 12.93 0.52
N LEU A 89 -12.29 14.10 -0.07
CA LEU A 89 -11.62 14.18 -1.36
C LEU A 89 -10.17 13.71 -1.25
N LEU A 90 -9.49 14.08 -0.16
CA LEU A 90 -8.16 13.54 0.17
C LEU A 90 -8.19 12.02 0.33
N LEU A 91 -9.20 11.47 1.01
CA LEU A 91 -9.35 10.02 1.16
C LEU A 91 -9.46 9.34 -0.21
N TYR A 92 -10.28 9.87 -1.13
CA TYR A 92 -10.41 9.33 -2.47
C TYR A 92 -9.10 9.40 -3.26
N LEU A 93 -8.44 10.57 -3.31
CA LEU A 93 -7.17 10.75 -4.01
C LEU A 93 -6.09 9.82 -3.47
N TRP A 94 -6.01 9.70 -2.14
CA TRP A 94 -5.07 8.83 -1.48
C TRP A 94 -5.35 7.36 -1.78
N THR A 95 -6.62 6.95 -1.74
CA THR A 95 -7.04 5.59 -2.10
C THR A 95 -6.63 5.23 -3.52
N VAL A 96 -6.89 6.12 -4.49
CA VAL A 96 -6.49 5.92 -5.90
C VAL A 96 -4.97 5.78 -6.01
N THR A 97 -4.21 6.63 -5.30
CA THR A 97 -2.74 6.58 -5.29
C THR A 97 -2.22 5.25 -4.73
N VAL A 98 -2.79 4.77 -3.63
CA VAL A 98 -2.43 3.49 -3.01
C VAL A 98 -2.74 2.32 -3.94
N ILE A 99 -3.90 2.33 -4.61
CA ILE A 99 -4.29 1.30 -5.58
C ILE A 99 -3.30 1.29 -6.76
N LEU A 100 -3.03 2.44 -7.36
CA LEU A 100 -2.08 2.55 -8.47
C LEU A 100 -0.69 2.06 -8.05
N ALA A 101 -0.23 2.42 -6.86
CA ALA A 101 1.06 1.96 -6.33
C ALA A 101 1.09 0.44 -6.12
N HIS A 102 -0.01 -0.17 -5.66
CA HIS A 102 -0.11 -1.62 -5.51
C HIS A 102 -0.12 -2.35 -6.86
N VAL A 103 -0.92 -1.86 -7.81
CA VAL A 103 -0.99 -2.41 -9.17
C VAL A 103 0.35 -2.30 -9.88
N HIS A 104 0.98 -1.12 -9.86
CA HIS A 104 2.29 -0.91 -10.47
C HIS A 104 3.34 -1.86 -9.87
N TYR A 105 3.39 -1.97 -8.54
CA TYR A 105 4.29 -2.92 -7.88
C TYR A 105 4.01 -4.37 -8.30
N GLY A 106 2.73 -4.78 -8.33
CA GLY A 106 2.33 -6.11 -8.76
C GLY A 106 2.79 -6.42 -10.18
N VAL A 107 2.54 -5.51 -11.14
CA VAL A 107 2.98 -5.67 -12.53
C VAL A 107 4.50 -5.78 -12.63
N CYS A 108 5.24 -4.91 -11.93
CA CYS A 108 6.71 -4.97 -11.92
C CYS A 108 7.24 -6.29 -11.37
N VAL A 109 6.65 -6.82 -10.29
CA VAL A 109 7.07 -8.10 -9.71
C VAL A 109 6.75 -9.27 -10.63
N VAL A 110 5.55 -9.30 -11.22
CA VAL A 110 5.18 -10.37 -12.16
C VAL A 110 6.08 -10.34 -13.40
N HIS A 111 6.40 -9.15 -13.92
CA HIS A 111 7.33 -9.02 -15.04
C HIS A 111 8.73 -9.53 -14.69
N GLN A 112 9.27 -9.16 -13.52
CA GLN A 112 10.59 -9.65 -13.07
C GLN A 112 10.61 -11.17 -12.87
N LEU A 113 9.55 -11.75 -12.30
CA LEU A 113 9.44 -13.19 -12.14
C LEU A 113 9.27 -13.90 -13.49
N SER A 114 8.49 -13.34 -14.40
CA SER A 114 8.28 -13.86 -15.75
C SER A 114 9.59 -13.93 -16.53
N ASP A 115 10.41 -12.87 -16.46
CA ASP A 115 11.75 -12.81 -17.07
C ASP A 115 12.73 -13.78 -16.41
N HIS A 116 12.70 -13.87 -15.06
CA HIS A 116 13.60 -14.75 -14.31
C HIS A 116 13.32 -16.25 -14.54
N PHE A 117 12.05 -16.63 -14.69
CA PHE A 117 11.65 -18.02 -14.87
C PHE A 117 11.39 -18.41 -16.34
N ASP A 118 11.54 -17.49 -17.29
CA ASP A 118 11.20 -17.66 -18.72
C ASP A 118 9.75 -18.16 -18.94
N ILE A 119 8.85 -17.79 -18.02
CA ILE A 119 7.42 -18.13 -18.08
C ILE A 119 6.65 -16.88 -18.46
N TYR A 120 5.87 -16.95 -19.54
CA TYR A 120 4.99 -15.85 -19.91
C TYR A 120 3.72 -15.83 -19.04
N ALA A 121 3.80 -15.20 -17.86
CA ALA A 121 2.68 -15.13 -16.92
C ALA A 121 1.39 -14.51 -17.50
N PHE A 122 1.51 -13.66 -18.53
CA PHE A 122 0.39 -13.02 -19.22
C PHE A 122 0.19 -13.48 -20.68
N SER A 123 0.95 -14.48 -21.17
CA SER A 123 0.73 -15.02 -22.51
C SER A 123 -0.20 -16.23 -22.45
N LEU A 124 -1.42 -16.06 -22.97
CA LEU A 124 -2.36 -17.15 -23.25
C LEU A 124 -2.05 -17.86 -24.57
N LYS A 125 -0.82 -17.76 -25.10
CA LYS A 125 -0.49 -18.43 -26.36
C LYS A 125 -0.18 -19.90 -26.06
N LYS A 126 -1.17 -20.75 -26.33
CA LYS A 126 -0.96 -22.21 -26.42
C LYS A 126 0.22 -22.41 -27.38
N PRO A 127 1.29 -23.13 -26.98
CA PRO A 127 2.37 -23.44 -27.92
C PRO A 127 1.73 -24.22 -29.07
N ASN A 128 1.85 -23.69 -30.29
CA ASN A 128 1.48 -24.44 -31.47
C ASN A 128 2.56 -25.51 -31.63
N SER A 129 2.15 -26.76 -31.48
CA SER A 129 2.96 -27.92 -31.82
C SER A 129 3.04 -27.98 -33.35
N ASP A 130 4.07 -27.36 -33.92
CA ASP A 130 4.50 -27.66 -35.29
C ASP A 130 5.75 -28.54 -35.23
#